data_AF-A0AA39LCT5-F1
#
_entry.id   AF-A0AA39LCT5-F1
#
_cell.length_a   1.000
_cell.length_b   1.000
_cell.length_c   1.000
_cell.angle_alpha   90.00
_cell.angle_beta   90.00
_cell.angle_gamma   90.00
#
_symmetry.space_group_name_H-M   'P 1'
#
loop_
_entity.id
_entity.type
_entity.pdbx_description
1 polymer ?
#
loop_
_entity_poly.entity_id
_entity_poly.type
_entity_poly.pdbx_seq_one_letter_code
_entity_poly.pdbx_strand_id
1 'polypeptide(L)'
;MAPRTSIPLLYRLSLLYFEPVFALSGAFILYFCPATFFTTMTPSPPPTGALASVRVLTDQLAAMQILLAFNTGIVLRFAVAGDDRRRETRLWRVCCAGMLICDVLHIMASARELGWEILVEPARWRGEDWANVGILGWMAAVRLGVVLGIGMGEEKRGSGKEENGRFVGRKSPKGANL
;
A
#
# COMPACT_ATOMS: atom_id res chain seq x y z
N MET A 1 -28.70 -0.65 -2.30
CA MET A 1 -27.93 -1.44 -1.30
C MET A 1 -26.48 -0.98 -1.44
N ALA A 2 -25.89 -0.32 -0.43
CA ALA A 2 -24.53 0.17 -0.56
C ALA A 2 -23.56 -1.02 -0.76
N PRO A 3 -22.63 -0.96 -1.73
CA PRO A 3 -21.68 -2.04 -1.93
C PRO A 3 -20.87 -2.23 -0.65
N ARG A 4 -20.91 -3.43 -0.06
CA ARG A 4 -20.12 -3.78 1.12
C ARG A 4 -18.69 -4.06 0.67
N THR A 5 -17.84 -3.04 0.63
CA THR A 5 -16.42 -3.17 0.31
C THR A 5 -15.72 -4.12 1.29
N SER A 6 -14.79 -4.95 0.83
CA SER A 6 -13.99 -5.80 1.73
C SER A 6 -13.04 -5.02 2.62
N ILE A 7 -12.71 -3.79 2.21
CA ILE A 7 -11.66 -2.97 2.79
C ILE A 7 -12.20 -2.09 3.92
N PRO A 8 -11.62 -2.14 5.13
CA PRO A 8 -11.92 -1.23 6.22
C PRO A 8 -11.86 0.25 5.82
N LEU A 9 -12.69 1.09 6.47
CA LEU A 9 -12.74 2.52 6.18
C LEU A 9 -11.40 3.22 6.42
N LEU A 10 -10.67 2.84 7.48
CA LEU A 10 -9.37 3.42 7.82
C LEU A 10 -8.36 3.29 6.66
N TYR A 11 -8.29 2.12 6.03
CA TYR A 11 -7.39 1.88 4.90
C TYR A 11 -7.82 2.66 3.67
N ARG A 12 -9.14 2.79 3.45
CA ARG A 12 -9.68 3.59 2.34
C ARG A 12 -9.38 5.08 2.51
N LEU A 13 -9.59 5.64 3.69
CA LEU A 13 -9.28 7.05 3.95
C LEU A 13 -7.78 7.33 3.79
N SER A 14 -6.95 6.47 4.37
CA SER A 14 -5.50 6.61 4.32
C SER A 14 -4.98 6.51 2.88
N LEU A 15 -5.31 5.42 2.18
CA LEU A 15 -4.73 5.12 0.87
C LEU A 15 -5.43 5.84 -0.29
N LEU A 16 -6.74 6.10 -0.22
CA LEU A 16 -7.44 6.73 -1.35
C LEU A 16 -7.55 8.24 -1.24
N TYR A 17 -7.26 8.85 -0.08
CA TYR A 17 -7.46 10.28 0.12
C TYR A 17 -6.21 10.96 0.69
N PHE A 18 -5.74 10.54 1.85
CA PHE A 18 -4.58 11.19 2.46
C PHE A 18 -3.31 10.97 1.64
N GLU A 19 -3.08 9.73 1.21
CA GLU A 19 -1.86 9.40 0.49
C GLU A 19 -1.70 10.07 -0.87
N PRO A 20 -2.72 10.12 -1.75
CA PRO A 20 -2.60 10.86 -3.00
C PRO A 20 -2.29 12.35 -2.77
N VAL A 21 -2.86 12.95 -1.72
CA VAL A 21 -2.58 14.35 -1.37
C VAL A 21 -1.13 14.49 -0.91
N PHE A 22 -0.66 13.66 0.01
CA PHE A 22 0.73 13.72 0.49
C PHE A 22 1.75 13.45 -0.62
N ALA A 23 1.48 12.48 -1.50
CA ALA A 23 2.34 12.17 -2.63
C ALA A 23 2.40 13.34 -3.63
N LEU A 24 1.27 13.98 -3.95
CA LEU A 24 1.26 15.17 -4.81
C LEU A 24 1.96 16.37 -4.15
N SER A 25 1.77 16.58 -2.85
CA SER A 25 2.50 17.61 -2.09
C SER A 25 4.00 17.33 -2.10
N GLY A 26 4.42 16.08 -1.92
CA GLY A 26 5.82 15.66 -2.01
C GLY A 26 6.40 15.92 -3.40
N ALA A 27 5.68 15.56 -4.46
CA ALA A 27 6.08 15.85 -5.84
C ALA A 27 6.24 17.35 -6.09
N PHE A 28 5.30 18.17 -5.57
CA PHE A 28 5.37 19.62 -5.67
C PHE A 28 6.63 20.17 -4.98
N ILE A 29 6.90 19.77 -3.74
CA ILE A 29 8.08 20.22 -2.99
C ILE A 29 9.36 19.79 -3.71
N LEU A 30 9.44 18.55 -4.18
CA LEU A 30 10.61 18.04 -4.92
C LEU A 30 10.90 18.85 -6.20
N TYR A 31 9.85 19.19 -6.95
CA TYR A 31 10.01 19.85 -8.24
C TYR A 31 10.21 21.36 -8.10
N PHE A 32 9.47 22.04 -7.22
CA PHE A 32 9.49 23.49 -7.12
C PHE A 32 10.35 24.01 -5.96
N CYS A 33 10.55 23.23 -4.91
CA CYS A 33 11.21 23.65 -3.67
C CYS A 33 12.25 22.62 -3.17
N PRO A 34 13.27 22.25 -3.98
CA PRO A 34 14.20 21.18 -3.62
C PRO A 34 14.99 21.48 -2.33
N ALA A 35 15.27 22.75 -2.02
CA ALA A 35 15.89 23.11 -0.74
C ALA A 35 15.05 22.64 0.47
N THR A 36 13.73 22.89 0.42
CA THR A 36 12.77 22.45 1.44
C THR A 36 12.69 20.92 1.53
N PHE A 37 12.80 20.22 0.39
CA PHE A 37 12.88 18.76 0.40
C PHE A 37 14.08 18.28 1.21
N PHE A 38 15.28 18.80 0.95
CA PHE A 38 16.48 18.36 1.66
C PHE A 38 16.48 18.72 3.14
N THR A 39 16.00 19.91 3.54
CA THR A 39 15.87 20.26 4.97
C THR A 39 14.93 19.34 5.73
N THR A 40 13.98 18.73 5.01
CA THR A 40 13.01 17.78 5.55
C THR A 40 13.58 16.36 5.63
N MET A 41 14.44 15.99 4.69
CA MET A 41 15.00 14.65 4.58
C MET A 41 16.27 14.42 5.40
N THR A 42 17.04 15.47 5.67
CA THR A 42 18.29 15.37 6.43
C THR A 42 18.48 16.56 7.37
N PRO A 43 19.07 16.35 8.57
CA PRO A 43 19.45 17.45 9.47
C PRO A 43 20.61 18.29 8.92
N SER A 44 21.36 17.80 7.93
CA SER A 44 22.50 18.50 7.32
C SER A 44 22.28 18.68 5.81
N PRO A 45 21.37 19.58 5.38
CA PRO A 45 21.06 19.76 3.97
C PRO A 45 22.24 20.36 3.19
N PRO A 46 22.40 20.03 1.90
CA PRO A 46 23.46 20.59 1.08
C PRO A 46 23.28 22.09 0.87
N PRO A 47 24.39 22.85 0.64
CA PRO A 47 24.31 24.27 0.30
C PRO A 47 23.43 24.50 -0.95
N THR A 48 22.71 25.62 -0.99
CA THR A 48 21.79 25.94 -2.10
C THR A 48 22.46 25.93 -3.47
N GLY A 49 23.72 26.35 -3.56
CA GLY A 49 24.52 26.33 -4.79
C GLY A 49 24.80 24.92 -5.34
N ALA A 50 24.76 23.88 -4.49
CA ALA A 50 24.96 22.49 -4.89
C ALA A 50 23.69 21.83 -5.44
N LEU A 51 22.50 22.42 -5.21
CA LEU A 51 21.21 21.82 -5.58
C LEU A 51 21.03 21.61 -7.08
N ALA A 52 21.66 22.46 -7.91
CA ALA A 52 21.62 22.31 -9.37
C ALA A 52 22.22 20.98 -9.83
N SER A 53 23.26 20.48 -9.15
CA SER A 53 23.94 19.24 -9.51
C SER A 53 23.09 17.98 -9.25
N VAL A 54 22.14 18.05 -8.32
CA VAL A 54 21.25 16.95 -7.93
C VAL A 54 19.84 17.10 -8.49
N ARG A 55 19.59 18.12 -9.32
CA ARG A 55 18.26 18.48 -9.83
C ARG A 55 17.58 17.32 -10.56
N VAL A 56 18.34 16.59 -11.36
CA VAL A 56 17.82 15.41 -12.07
C VAL A 56 17.26 14.38 -11.08
N LEU A 57 17.90 14.18 -9.94
CA LEU A 57 17.45 13.21 -8.93
C LEU A 57 16.16 13.67 -8.24
N THR A 58 16.04 14.96 -7.91
CA THR A 58 14.80 15.50 -7.32
C THR A 58 13.64 15.45 -8.30
N ASP A 59 13.90 15.72 -9.60
CA ASP A 59 12.87 15.62 -10.64
C ASP A 59 12.42 14.17 -10.87
N GLN A 60 13.35 13.21 -10.89
CA GLN A 60 13.01 11.78 -10.98
C GLN A 60 12.21 11.32 -9.76
N LEU A 61 12.57 11.78 -8.56
CA LEU A 61 11.83 11.45 -7.34
C LEU A 61 10.43 12.10 -7.34
N ALA A 62 10.27 13.31 -7.88
CA ALA A 62 8.96 13.93 -8.06
C ALA A 62 8.07 13.09 -9.00
N ALA A 63 8.63 12.57 -10.09
CA ALA A 63 7.89 11.69 -10.99
C ALA A 63 7.42 10.40 -10.29
N MET A 64 8.26 9.82 -9.43
CA MET A 64 7.88 8.64 -8.63
C MET A 64 6.78 8.95 -7.61
N GLN A 65 6.79 10.15 -7.01
CA GLN A 65 5.71 10.60 -6.12
C GLN A 65 4.38 10.78 -6.87
N ILE A 66 4.40 11.31 -8.10
CA ILE A 66 3.21 11.38 -8.96
C ILE A 66 2.70 9.97 -9.29
N LEU A 67 3.60 9.03 -9.60
CA LEU A 67 3.24 7.64 -9.84
C LEU A 67 2.59 6.99 -8.60
N LEU A 68 3.10 7.28 -7.40
CA LEU A 68 2.48 6.85 -6.15
C LEU A 68 1.07 7.43 -5.98
N ALA A 69 0.89 8.73 -6.23
CA ALA A 69 -0.42 9.38 -6.20
C ALA A 69 -1.41 8.77 -7.21
N PHE A 70 -0.93 8.39 -8.40
CA PHE A 70 -1.74 7.70 -9.40
C PHE A 70 -2.15 6.30 -8.93
N ASN A 71 -1.23 5.51 -8.40
CA ASN A 71 -1.54 4.16 -7.90
C ASN A 71 -2.59 4.18 -6.79
N THR A 72 -2.45 5.13 -5.87
CA THR A 72 -3.28 5.22 -4.66
C THR A 72 -4.61 5.94 -4.94
N GLY A 73 -4.58 6.99 -5.76
CA GLY A 73 -5.75 7.79 -6.11
C GLY A 73 -6.57 7.26 -7.28
N ILE A 74 -5.98 6.49 -8.20
CA ILE A 74 -6.66 6.02 -9.42
C ILE A 74 -6.73 4.49 -9.43
N VAL A 75 -5.59 3.80 -9.40
CA VAL A 75 -5.57 2.32 -9.55
C VAL A 75 -6.35 1.63 -8.44
N LEU A 76 -6.09 1.98 -7.17
CA LEU A 76 -6.84 1.41 -6.05
C LEU A 76 -8.31 1.85 -6.03
N ARG A 77 -8.65 3.05 -6.52
CA ARG A 77 -10.06 3.47 -6.63
C ARG A 77 -10.81 2.68 -7.69
N PHE A 78 -10.17 2.39 -8.82
CA PHE A 78 -10.75 1.57 -9.87
C PHE A 78 -11.03 0.14 -9.39
N ALA A 79 -10.21 -0.39 -8.49
CA ALA A 79 -10.43 -1.70 -7.87
C ALA A 79 -11.76 -1.79 -7.08
N VAL A 80 -12.20 -0.68 -6.47
CA VAL A 80 -13.42 -0.61 -5.65
C VAL A 80 -14.69 -0.47 -6.52
N ALA A 81 -14.54 -0.07 -7.79
CA ALA A 81 -15.67 0.11 -8.71
C ALA A 81 -16.24 -1.20 -9.28
N GLY A 82 -15.56 -2.34 -9.08
CA GLY A 82 -16.01 -3.65 -9.55
C GLY A 82 -16.80 -4.44 -8.50
N ASP A 83 -17.66 -5.35 -8.95
CA ASP A 83 -18.47 -6.22 -8.09
C ASP A 83 -17.69 -7.41 -7.48
N ASP A 84 -16.47 -7.71 -7.98
CA ASP A 84 -15.66 -8.84 -7.51
C ASP A 84 -14.78 -8.47 -6.30
N ARG A 85 -15.29 -8.83 -5.12
CA ARG A 85 -14.63 -8.63 -3.81
C ARG A 85 -13.29 -9.35 -3.67
N ARG A 86 -13.12 -10.53 -4.29
CA ARG A 86 -11.84 -11.26 -4.23
C ARG A 86 -10.78 -10.51 -5.04
N ARG A 87 -11.17 -10.04 -6.23
CA ARG A 87 -10.29 -9.25 -7.08
C ARG A 87 -9.91 -7.92 -6.43
N GLU A 88 -10.86 -7.22 -5.79
CA GLU A 88 -10.61 -6.02 -4.99
C GLU A 88 -9.51 -6.30 -3.95
N THR A 89 -9.73 -7.28 -3.08
CA THR A 89 -8.79 -7.63 -1.99
C THR A 89 -7.40 -7.98 -2.53
N ARG A 90 -7.32 -8.79 -3.61
CA ARG A 90 -6.04 -9.21 -4.18
C ARG A 90 -5.27 -8.03 -4.78
N LEU A 91 -5.95 -7.13 -5.49
CA LEU A 91 -5.31 -5.96 -6.08
C LEU A 91 -4.78 -5.02 -5.00
N TRP A 92 -5.58 -4.77 -3.95
CA TRP A 92 -5.14 -3.97 -2.81
C TRP A 92 -3.90 -4.55 -2.12
N ARG A 93 -3.87 -5.87 -1.89
CA ARG A 93 -2.70 -6.54 -1.28
C ARG A 93 -1.45 -6.44 -2.14
N VAL A 94 -1.57 -6.70 -3.45
CA VAL A 94 -0.41 -6.65 -4.37
C VAL A 94 0.14 -5.24 -4.48
N CYS A 95 -0.72 -4.23 -4.66
CA CYS A 95 -0.30 -2.84 -4.70
C CYS A 95 0.33 -2.39 -3.37
N CYS A 96 -0.29 -2.72 -2.23
CA CYS A 96 0.25 -2.40 -0.91
C CYS A 96 1.57 -3.11 -0.64
N ALA A 97 1.76 -4.35 -1.09
CA ALA A 97 3.04 -5.06 -0.94
C ALA A 97 4.15 -4.36 -1.73
N GLY A 98 3.90 -3.96 -2.98
CA GLY A 98 4.86 -3.21 -3.78
C GLY A 98 5.24 -1.87 -3.16
N MET A 99 4.25 -1.12 -2.66
CA MET A 99 4.49 0.15 -1.97
C MET A 99 5.20 -0.05 -0.62
N LEU A 100 4.89 -1.13 0.12
CA LEU A 100 5.55 -1.44 1.40
C LEU A 100 7.05 -1.75 1.21
N ILE A 101 7.44 -2.38 0.10
CA ILE A 101 8.86 -2.54 -0.25
C ILE A 101 9.53 -1.17 -0.39
N CYS A 102 8.87 -0.22 -1.05
CA CYS A 102 9.36 1.16 -1.18
C CYS A 102 9.47 1.84 0.20
N ASP A 103 8.47 1.65 1.07
CA ASP A 103 8.48 2.22 2.42
C ASP A 103 9.66 1.68 3.24
N VAL A 104 9.92 0.37 3.19
CA VAL A 104 11.07 -0.24 3.88
C VAL A 104 12.38 0.37 3.38
N LEU A 105 12.54 0.55 2.07
CA LEU A 105 13.74 1.19 1.50
C LEU A 105 13.89 2.64 1.98
N HIS A 106 12.79 3.38 2.10
CA HIS A 106 12.81 4.74 2.65
C HIS A 106 13.19 4.77 4.13
N ILE A 107 12.61 3.88 4.95
CA ILE A 107 12.94 3.76 6.37
C ILE A 107 14.43 3.44 6.54
N MET A 108 14.98 2.53 5.72
CA MET A 108 16.40 2.21 5.74
C MET A 108 17.28 3.40 5.31
N ALA A 109 16.82 4.22 4.36
CA ALA A 109 17.51 5.45 3.99
C ALA A 109 17.46 6.48 5.13
N SER A 110 16.29 6.71 5.74
CA SER A 110 16.13 7.59 6.91
C SER A 110 16.99 7.14 8.09
N ALA A 111 17.10 5.83 8.32
CA ALA A 111 17.97 5.28 9.37
C ALA A 111 19.45 5.60 9.15
N ARG A 112 19.90 5.67 7.89
CA ARG A 112 21.28 6.04 7.54
C ARG A 112 21.54 7.54 7.74
N GLU A 113 20.55 8.38 7.46
CA GLU A 113 20.67 9.84 7.57
C GLU A 113 20.49 10.35 9.01
N LEU A 114 19.46 9.86 9.72
CA LEU A 114 19.13 10.30 11.08
C LEU A 114 19.86 9.48 12.16
N GLY A 115 20.28 8.26 11.83
CA GLY A 115 20.71 7.27 12.81
C GLY A 115 19.54 6.53 13.44
N TRP A 116 19.75 5.24 13.75
CA TRP A 116 18.71 4.37 14.30
C TRP A 116 18.15 4.87 15.63
N GLU A 117 19.01 5.44 16.49
CA GLU A 117 18.61 5.95 17.80
C GLU A 117 17.56 7.05 17.72
N ILE A 118 17.71 7.98 16.77
CA ILE A 118 16.74 9.06 16.56
C ILE A 118 15.48 8.49 15.90
N LEU A 119 15.64 7.59 14.92
CA LEU A 119 14.52 7.01 14.19
C LEU A 119 13.52 6.28 15.09
N VAL A 120 13.98 5.61 16.16
CA VAL A 120 13.10 4.85 17.08
C VAL A 120 12.61 5.65 18.29
N GLU A 121 12.98 6.92 18.41
CA GLU A 121 12.65 7.77 19.55
C GLU A 121 11.85 9.02 19.11
N PRO A 122 10.52 8.89 18.89
CA PRO A 122 9.69 9.98 18.36
C PRO A 122 9.68 11.27 19.20
N ALA A 123 10.05 11.18 20.48
CA ALA A 123 10.19 12.35 21.35
C ALA A 123 11.33 13.29 20.93
N ARG A 124 12.31 12.80 20.17
CA ARG A 124 13.46 13.57 19.67
C ARG A 124 13.28 14.05 18.24
N TRP A 125 12.18 13.69 17.60
CA TRP A 125 11.89 14.07 16.22
C TRP A 125 11.62 15.57 16.13
N ARG A 126 12.27 16.20 15.16
CA ARG A 126 11.95 17.55 14.71
C ARG A 126 10.56 17.56 14.05
N GLY A 127 10.00 18.75 13.83
CA GLY A 127 8.74 18.86 13.08
C GLY A 127 8.85 18.25 11.68
N GLU A 128 10.02 18.39 11.06
CA GLU A 128 10.35 17.81 9.76
C GLU A 128 10.45 16.28 9.80
N ASP A 129 10.97 15.71 10.89
CA ASP A 129 11.06 14.25 11.06
C ASP A 129 9.66 13.63 11.21
N TRP A 130 8.73 14.33 11.86
CA TRP A 130 7.32 13.94 11.87
C TRP A 130 6.69 13.97 10.48
N ALA A 131 6.97 15.01 9.70
CA ALA A 131 6.49 15.12 8.32
C ALA A 131 7.09 14.05 7.40
N ASN A 132 8.34 13.64 7.64
CA ASN A 132 9.04 12.63 6.88
C ASN A 132 8.76 11.21 7.41
N VAL A 133 9.40 10.85 8.52
CA VAL A 133 9.40 9.50 9.11
C VAL A 133 8.05 9.17 9.74
N GLY A 134 7.39 10.14 10.36
CA GLY A 134 6.07 9.93 10.99
C GLY A 134 4.99 9.55 9.98
N ILE A 135 4.85 10.34 8.91
CA ILE A 135 3.91 10.04 7.81
C ILE A 135 4.28 8.72 7.14
N LEU A 136 5.56 8.49 6.85
CA LEU A 136 6.06 7.25 6.27
C LEU A 136 5.71 6.04 7.13
N GLY A 137 5.97 6.09 8.43
CA GLY A 137 5.68 5.00 9.37
C GLY A 137 4.19 4.70 9.47
N TRP A 138 3.35 5.73 9.50
CA TRP A 138 1.89 5.57 9.45
C TRP A 138 1.43 4.85 8.19
N MET A 139 1.88 5.30 7.01
CA MET A 139 1.47 4.70 5.75
C MET A 139 1.99 3.28 5.59
N ALA A 140 3.23 3.01 6.01
CA ALA A 140 3.79 1.66 6.06
C ALA A 140 2.95 0.72 6.94
N ALA A 141 2.52 1.18 8.11
CA ALA A 141 1.66 0.39 9.00
C ALA A 141 0.28 0.09 8.38
N VAL A 142 -0.33 1.08 7.70
CA VAL A 142 -1.57 0.88 6.96
C VAL A 142 -1.42 -0.18 5.87
N ARG A 143 -0.36 -0.08 5.04
CA ARG A 143 -0.10 -1.06 3.98
C ARG A 143 0.18 -2.44 4.53
N LEU A 144 0.97 -2.55 5.59
CA LEU A 144 1.25 -3.82 6.25
C LEU A 144 -0.05 -4.47 6.73
N GLY A 145 -0.96 -3.70 7.34
CA GLY A 145 -2.28 -4.19 7.73
C GLY A 145 -3.09 -4.74 6.54
N VAL A 146 -3.11 -4.04 5.41
CA VAL A 146 -3.76 -4.51 4.18
C VAL A 146 -3.13 -5.81 3.66
N VAL A 147 -1.80 -5.86 3.57
CA VAL A 147 -1.05 -7.04 3.10
C VAL A 147 -1.34 -8.26 3.97
N LEU A 148 -1.32 -8.09 5.29
CA LEU A 148 -1.62 -9.14 6.26
C LEU A 148 -3.11 -9.50 6.35
N GLY A 149 -3.99 -8.69 5.75
CA GLY A 149 -5.42 -8.95 5.77
C GLY A 149 -6.12 -8.55 7.08
N ILE A 150 -5.50 -7.70 7.90
CA ILE A 150 -6.03 -7.30 9.20
C ILE A 150 -7.37 -6.57 8.99
N GLY A 151 -8.45 -7.09 9.59
CA GLY A 151 -9.78 -6.49 9.50
C GLY A 151 -10.48 -6.61 8.14
N MET A 152 -9.88 -7.31 7.16
CA MET A 152 -10.52 -7.58 5.86
C MET A 152 -11.41 -8.82 6.00
N GLY A 153 -12.74 -8.67 5.97
CA GLY A 153 -13.67 -9.74 6.30
C GLY A 153 -13.49 -11.01 5.45
N GLU A 154 -13.22 -12.14 6.10
CA GLU A 154 -12.97 -13.43 5.46
C GLU A 154 -14.16 -13.91 4.63
N GLU A 155 -13.88 -14.38 3.43
CA GLU A 155 -14.82 -15.19 2.68
C GLU A 155 -14.76 -16.59 3.25
N LYS A 156 -15.81 -17.01 3.97
CA LYS A 156 -15.97 -18.40 4.38
C LYS A 156 -15.78 -19.27 3.13
N ARG A 157 -14.66 -19.99 3.03
CA ARG A 157 -14.52 -21.09 2.07
C ARG A 157 -15.68 -22.03 2.36
N GLY A 158 -16.63 -22.11 1.44
CA GLY A 158 -17.67 -23.13 1.48
C GLY A 158 -16.95 -24.46 1.63
N SER A 159 -17.09 -25.08 2.82
CA SER A 159 -16.78 -26.48 3.01
C SER A 159 -17.65 -27.22 2.02
N GLY A 160 -17.06 -27.65 0.90
CA GLY A 160 -17.68 -28.59 -0.01
C GLY A 160 -18.08 -29.80 0.82
N LYS A 161 -19.38 -29.93 1.08
CA LYS A 161 -19.95 -31.20 1.52
C LYS A 161 -19.85 -32.08 0.27
N GLU A 162 -18.79 -32.88 0.19
CA GLU A 162 -18.78 -34.06 -0.67
C GLU A 162 -19.97 -34.93 -0.22
N GLU A 163 -21.06 -34.83 -0.98
CA GLU A 163 -22.16 -35.77 -0.88
C GLU A 163 -21.66 -37.08 -1.50
N ASN A 164 -21.07 -37.90 -0.64
CA ASN A 164 -20.53 -39.21 -0.91
C ASN A 164 -21.54 -40.06 -1.69
N GLY A 165 -21.10 -40.54 -2.86
CA GLY A 165 -21.93 -41.27 -3.81
C GLY A 165 -22.56 -42.51 -3.19
N ARG A 166 -23.90 -42.57 -3.20
CA ARG A 166 -24.60 -43.85 -3.18
C ARG A 166 -24.67 -44.38 -4.60
N PHE A 167 -23.74 -45.28 -4.88
CA PHE A 167 -23.78 -46.27 -5.94
C PHE A 167 -25.17 -46.96 -5.91
N VAL A 168 -26.07 -46.58 -6.80
CA VAL A 168 -27.28 -47.38 -7.08
C VAL A 168 -26.81 -48.56 -7.91
N GLY A 169 -26.69 -49.71 -7.25
CA GLY A 169 -26.32 -50.97 -7.85
C GLY A 169 -27.24 -51.32 -9.02
N ARG A 170 -26.64 -51.40 -10.21
CA ARG A 170 -27.23 -52.02 -11.39
C ARG A 170 -27.44 -53.51 -11.10
N LYS A 171 -28.69 -53.91 -10.83
CA LYS A 171 -29.06 -55.33 -10.88
C LYS A 171 -29.32 -55.72 -12.33
N SER A 172 -28.48 -56.62 -12.82
CA SER A 172 -28.79 -57.62 -13.85
C SER A 172 -28.20 -58.94 -13.32
N PRO A 173 -28.61 -60.16 -13.73
CA PRO A 173 -29.55 -60.57 -14.78
C PRO A 173 -30.53 -61.67 -14.32
N LYS A 174 -31.40 -62.16 -15.22
CA LYS A 174 -31.63 -63.60 -15.51
C LYS A 174 -32.64 -63.76 -16.65
N GLY A 175 -32.27 -64.49 -17.68
CA GLY A 175 -33.12 -64.77 -18.84
C GLY A 175 -34.06 -65.96 -18.66
N ALA A 176 -34.92 -66.14 -19.66
CA ALA A 176 -35.56 -67.38 -20.15
C ALA A 176 -36.52 -66.90 -21.28
N ASN A 177 -36.18 -67.15 -22.54
CA ASN A 177 -36.62 -68.27 -23.37
C ASN A 177 -38.10 -68.20 -23.80
N LEU A 178 -38.25 -68.24 -25.13
CA LEU A 178 -39.44 -68.46 -25.99
C LEU A 178 -40.36 -67.26 -26.22
#